data_AF-A0A4Q5XCS1-F1
#
_entry.id   AF-A0A4Q5XCS1-F1
#
_cell.length_a   1.000
_cell.length_b   1.000
_cell.length_c   1.000
_cell.angle_alpha   90.00
_cell.angle_beta   90.00
_cell.angle_gamma   90.00
#
_symmetry.space_group_name_H-M   'P 1'
#
loop_
_entity.id
_entity.type
_entity.pdbx_description
1 polymer ?
#
loop_
_entity_poly.entity_id
_entity_poly.type
_entity_poly.pdbx_seq_one_letter_code
_entity_poly.pdbx_strand_id
1 'polypeptide(L)' 'MLGLPRGRSELEDGKVTPLDVKAGDRILFGKWSGTEVTIDGEELLIMKESDILGIVENTKPAAKK' A
#
# COMPACT_ATOMS: atom_id res chain seq x y z
N MET A 1 -27.16 -24.45 33.53
CA MET A 1 -25.82 -23.87 33.27
C MET A 1 -25.51 -24.14 31.80
N LEU A 2 -25.73 -23.15 30.94
CA LEU A 2 -25.73 -23.30 29.47
C LEU A 2 -24.28 -23.22 28.94
N GLY A 3 -23.76 -24.30 28.37
CA GLY A 3 -22.45 -24.30 27.73
C GLY A 3 -22.53 -23.77 26.30
N LEU A 4 -21.95 -22.59 26.05
CA LEU A 4 -21.71 -22.09 24.69
C LEU A 4 -20.35 -22.60 24.20
N PRO A 5 -20.26 -23.32 23.06
CA PRO A 5 -18.99 -23.54 22.41
C PRO A 5 -18.53 -22.21 21.79
N ARG A 6 -17.43 -21.66 22.31
CA ARG A 6 -16.82 -20.43 21.81
C ARG A 6 -16.48 -20.59 20.33
N GLY A 7 -16.86 -19.56 19.56
CA GLY A 7 -16.63 -19.48 18.12
C GLY A 7 -15.16 -19.61 17.76
N ARG A 8 -14.92 -20.37 16.69
CA ARG A 8 -13.69 -20.40 15.90
C ARG A 8 -13.35 -18.98 15.44
N SER A 9 -12.14 -18.52 15.74
CA SER A 9 -11.39 -17.60 14.88
C SER A 9 -10.00 -17.38 15.48
N GLU A 10 -9.05 -18.22 15.08
CA GLU A 10 -7.63 -17.84 15.16
C GLU A 10 -7.08 -18.01 13.74
N LEU A 11 -7.46 -17.07 12.88
CA LEU A 11 -6.63 -16.69 11.75
C LEU A 11 -5.81 -15.49 12.22
N GLU A 12 -4.85 -15.74 13.11
CA GLU A 12 -3.89 -14.72 13.54
C GLU A 12 -2.51 -15.05 12.95
N ASP A 13 -2.44 -15.24 11.63
CA ASP A 13 -1.17 -15.04 10.94
C ASP A 13 -1.03 -13.53 10.74
N GLY A 14 -0.57 -12.85 11.79
CA GLY A 14 -0.24 -11.42 11.82
C GLY A 14 0.94 -11.05 10.92
N LYS A 15 1.08 -11.71 9.76
CA LYS A 15 2.03 -11.35 8.72
C LYS A 15 1.54 -10.10 8.02
N VAL A 16 2.04 -8.97 8.47
CA VAL A 16 2.06 -7.74 7.69
C VAL A 16 2.89 -8.03 6.44
N THR A 17 2.25 -8.12 5.29
CA THR A 17 2.96 -8.16 4.01
C THR A 17 3.77 -6.87 3.90
N PRO A 18 5.10 -6.94 3.72
CA PRO A 18 5.91 -5.75 3.52
C PRO A 18 5.45 -5.03 2.26
N LEU A 19 5.34 -3.71 2.34
CA LEU A 19 5.02 -2.89 1.18
C LEU A 19 6.16 -3.01 0.16
N ASP A 20 5.81 -3.17 -1.12
CA ASP A 20 6.81 -3.27 -2.20
C ASP A 20 7.45 -1.91 -2.52
N VAL A 21 6.90 -0.83 -1.94
CA VAL A 21 7.33 0.56 -2.11
C VAL A 21 8.16 1.06 -0.94
N LYS A 22 9.21 1.83 -1.22
CA LYS A 22 10.07 2.47 -0.22
C LYS A 22 9.98 3.99 -0.29
N ALA A 23 10.31 4.64 0.82
CA ALA A 23 10.41 6.09 0.85
C ALA A 23 11.44 6.58 -0.19
N GLY A 24 11.01 7.49 -1.07
CA GLY A 24 11.83 8.01 -2.17
C GLY A 24 11.58 7.34 -3.52
N ASP A 25 10.84 6.23 -3.57
CA ASP A 25 10.42 5.64 -4.84
C ASP A 25 9.43 6.55 -5.56
N ARG A 26 9.58 6.64 -6.88
CA ARG A 26 8.59 7.29 -7.73
C ARG A 26 7.61 6.23 -8.18
N ILE A 27 6.33 6.47 -7.97
CA ILE A 27 5.29 5.50 -8.31
C ILE A 27 4.31 6.08 -9.33
N LEU A 28 3.71 5.21 -10.12
CA LEU A 28 2.55 5.53 -10.94
C LEU A 28 1.30 5.11 -10.19
N PHE A 29 0.34 6.02 -10.10
CA PHE A 29 -0.97 5.78 -9.52
C PHE A 29 -2.04 6.31 -10.45
N GLY A 30 -3.27 5.81 -10.31
CA GLY A 30 -4.40 6.27 -11.10
C GLY A 30 -4.71 7.75 -10.84
N LYS A 31 -5.06 8.49 -11.89
CA LYS A 31 -5.42 9.93 -11.79
C LYS A 31 -6.53 10.22 -10.77
N TRP A 32 -7.39 9.24 -10.52
CA TRP A 32 -8.54 9.35 -9.61
C TRP A 32 -8.37 8.49 -8.35
N SER A 33 -7.14 8.04 -8.07
CA SER A 33 -6.82 7.23 -6.91
C SER A 33 -6.25 8.07 -5.77
N GLY A 34 -6.71 7.79 -4.56
CA GLY A 34 -6.28 8.46 -3.33
C GLY A 34 -7.21 9.58 -2.88
N THR A 35 -6.89 10.13 -1.71
CA THR A 35 -7.58 11.24 -1.04
C THR A 35 -6.55 12.31 -0.73
N GLU A 36 -6.82 13.54 -1.15
CA GLU A 36 -5.99 14.68 -0.77
C GLU A 36 -6.28 15.08 0.68
N VAL A 37 -5.23 15.23 1.47
CA VAL A 37 -5.29 15.57 2.88
C VAL A 37 -4.23 16.62 3.18
N THR A 38 -4.62 17.71 3.82
CA THR A 38 -3.68 18.71 4.30
C THR A 38 -3.33 18.43 5.75
N ILE A 39 -2.04 18.18 6.02
CA ILE A 39 -1.53 17.93 7.37
C ILE A 39 -0.40 18.92 7.63
N ASP A 40 -0.45 19.64 8.74
CA ASP A 40 0.59 20.62 9.14
C ASP A 40 0.92 21.68 8.05
N GLY A 41 -0.06 21.98 7.18
CA GLY A 41 0.09 22.93 6.06
C GLY A 41 0.69 22.33 4.79
N GLU A 42 1.00 21.03 4.78
CA GLU A 42 1.46 20.29 3.62
C GLU A 42 0.31 19.55 2.94
N GLU A 43 0.20 19.67 1.62
CA GLU A 43 -0.75 18.90 0.82
C GLU A 43 -0.17 17.51 0.54
N LEU A 44 -0.80 16.49 1.13
CA LEU A 44 -0.42 15.09 1.00
C LEU A 44 -1.53 14.33 0.27
N LEU A 45 -1.14 13.27 -0.43
CA LEU A 45 -2.07 12.36 -1.11
C LEU A 45 -1.97 10.99 -0.44
N ILE A 46 -3.04 10.55 0.21
CA ILE A 46 -3.12 9.22 0.81
C ILE A 46 -3.83 8.25 -0.14
N MET A 47 -3.24 7.09 -0.41
CA MET A 47 -3.85 6.05 -1.26
C MET A 47 -3.51 4.66 -0.74
N LYS A 48 -4.22 3.64 -1.23
CA LYS A 48 -3.92 2.25 -0.90
C LYS A 48 -2.84 1.70 -1.84
N GLU A 49 -2.09 0.71 -1.37
CA GLU A 49 -1.10 0.02 -2.19
C GLU A 49 -1.70 -0.59 -3.46
N SER A 50 -2.94 -1.10 -3.40
CA SER A 50 -3.63 -1.69 -4.56
C SER A 50 -3.91 -0.71 -5.70
N ASP A 51 -3.85 0.60 -5.45
CA ASP A 51 -4.01 1.65 -6.46
C ASP A 51 -2.70 2.00 -7.18
N ILE A 52 -1.58 1.45 -6.72
CA ILE A 52 -0.26 1.68 -7.31
C ILE A 52 -0.12 0.80 -8.56
N LEU A 53 0.04 1.43 -9.72
CA LEU A 53 0.19 0.77 -11.01
C LEU A 53 1.60 0.21 -11.23
N GLY A 54 2.61 0.82 -10.58
CA GLY A 54 4.00 0.36 -10.64
C GLY A 54 5.00 1.40 -10.14
N ILE A 55 6.23 0.96 -9.93
CA ILE A 55 7.35 1.81 -9.52
C ILE A 55 8.11 2.27 -10.77
N VAL A 56 8.35 3.58 -10.88
CA VAL A 56 9.16 4.19 -11.94
C VAL A 56 10.60 4.31 -11.45
N GLU A 57 11.45 3.40 -11.92
CA GLU A 57 12.89 3.58 -11.74
C GLU A 57 13.40 4.62 -12.74
N ASN A 58 14.11 5.63 -12.25
CA ASN A 58 14.68 6.69 -13.10
C ASN A 58 15.98 6.23 -13.81
N THR A 59 16.10 4.94 -14.12
CA THR A 59 17.22 4.40 -14.88
C THR A 59 16.86 4.32 -16.36
N LYS A 60 17.61 5.09 -17.14
CA LYS A 60 17.90 4.91 -18.57
C LYS A 60 17.65 3.46 -19.03
N PRO A 61 16.95 3.21 -20.15
CA PRO A 61 16.61 1.86 -20.56
C PRO A 61 17.91 1.08 -20.73
N ALA A 62 18.07 0.01 -19.96
CA ALA A 62 19.08 -0.99 -20.24
C ALA A 62 18.74 -1.54 -21.64
N ALA A 63 19.53 -1.10 -22.62
CA ALA A 63 19.50 -1.64 -23.96
C ALA A 63 19.61 -3.17 -23.84
N LYS A 64 18.54 -3.88 -24.20
CA LYS A 64 18.64 -5.30 -24.53
C LYS A 64 19.62 -5.40 -25.69
N LYS A 65 20.81 -5.91 -25.40
CA LYS A 65 21.79 -6.35 -26.40
C LYS A 65 21.53 -7.81 -26.70
#